data_AF-A0A329BIT6-F1
#
_entry.id   AF-A0A329BIT6-F1
#
_cell.length_a   1.000
_cell.length_b   1.000
_cell.length_c   1.000
_cell.angle_alpha   90.00
_cell.angle_beta   90.00
_cell.angle_gamma   90.00
#
_symmetry.space_group_name_H-M   'P 1'
#
loop_
_entity.id
_entity.type
_entity.pdbx_description
1 polymer ?
#
loop_
_entity_poly.entity_id
_entity_poly.type
_entity_poly.pdbx_seq_one_letter_code
_entity_poly.pdbx_strand_id
1 'polypeptide(L)'
;MRAVTERDIRLPEFRDAKLEDLELRADGKVVRKDRWEMGIHKIRSALGDTRREFEIDEIVCAVKALVATVPPSPDDETEEE
;
A
#
# COMPACT_ATOMS: atom_id res chain seq x y z
N MET A 1 10.40 -16.60 8.38
CA MET A 1 10.32 -15.25 8.98
C MET A 1 10.20 -15.39 10.49
N ARG A 2 10.91 -14.57 11.26
CA ARG A 2 10.82 -14.50 12.73
C ARG A 2 9.56 -13.71 13.14
N ALA A 3 8.89 -14.10 14.22
CA ALA A 3 7.77 -13.35 14.78
C ALA A 3 8.22 -12.01 15.39
N VAL A 4 7.38 -10.97 15.31
CA VAL A 4 7.62 -9.68 15.98
C VAL A 4 7.52 -9.88 17.49
N THR A 5 8.47 -9.30 18.24
CA THR A 5 8.51 -9.37 19.70
C THR A 5 8.36 -7.99 20.32
N GLU A 6 8.06 -7.92 21.62
CA GLU A 6 8.03 -6.64 22.36
C GLU A 6 9.34 -5.85 22.25
N ARG A 7 10.48 -6.53 22.07
CA ARG A 7 11.78 -5.87 21.89
C ARG A 7 11.86 -5.08 20.60
N ASP A 8 11.14 -5.51 19.56
CA ASP A 8 11.16 -4.89 18.23
C ASP A 8 10.25 -3.64 18.16
N ILE A 9 9.35 -3.44 19.14
CA ILE A 9 8.34 -2.35 19.15
C ILE A 9 8.47 -1.39 20.34
N ARG A 10 9.64 -1.30 20.97
CA ARG A 10 9.85 -0.39 22.12
C ARG A 10 9.80 1.11 21.78
N LEU A 11 9.73 1.45 20.50
CA LEU A 11 9.63 2.83 20.05
C LEU A 11 8.24 3.41 20.35
N PRO A 12 8.12 4.72 20.69
CA PRO A 12 6.85 5.35 21.01
C PRO A 12 5.78 5.18 19.93
N GLU A 13 6.16 5.10 18.66
CA GLU A 13 5.27 4.94 17.51
C GLU A 13 4.51 3.59 17.47
N PHE A 14 4.92 2.59 18.26
CA PHE A 14 4.26 1.28 18.34
C PHE A 14 3.60 1.01 19.69
N ARG A 15 3.44 2.04 20.53
CA ARG A 15 2.94 1.91 21.91
C ARG A 15 1.58 1.21 22.01
N ASP A 16 0.69 1.43 21.05
CA ASP A 16 -0.66 0.86 21.03
C ASP A 16 -0.83 -0.23 19.96
N ALA A 17 0.27 -0.64 19.31
CA ALA A 17 0.23 -1.65 18.27
C ALA A 17 0.23 -3.06 18.88
N LYS A 18 -0.66 -3.93 18.40
CA LYS A 18 -0.65 -5.33 18.79
C LYS A 18 0.38 -6.10 17.96
N LEU A 19 1.17 -6.95 18.61
CA LEU A 19 2.18 -7.78 17.94
C LEU A 19 1.58 -8.69 16.85
N GLU A 20 0.35 -9.14 17.03
CA GLU A 20 -0.37 -9.99 16.06
C GLU A 20 -0.66 -9.29 14.73
N ASP A 21 -0.72 -7.95 14.73
CA ASP A 21 -0.96 -7.13 13.55
C ASP A 21 0.32 -6.76 12.80
N LEU A 22 1.50 -7.17 13.31
CA LEU A 22 2.81 -6.75 12.83
C LEU A 22 3.62 -7.91 12.23
N GLU A 23 4.46 -7.59 11.26
CA GLU A 23 5.44 -8.50 10.68
C GLU A 23 6.79 -7.80 10.45
N LEU A 24 7.86 -8.59 10.41
CA LEU A 24 9.18 -8.13 9.99
C LEU A 24 9.27 -8.23 8.47
N ARG A 25 9.53 -7.11 7.80
CA ARG A 25 9.82 -7.08 6.37
C ARG A 25 11.26 -7.59 6.11
N ALA A 26 11.55 -7.96 4.86
CA ALA A 26 12.86 -8.47 4.45
C ALA A 26 14.03 -7.51 4.77
N ASP A 27 13.77 -6.20 4.85
CA ASP A 27 14.75 -5.17 5.23
C ASP A 27 14.85 -4.96 6.75
N GLY A 28 14.20 -5.79 7.56
CA GLY A 28 14.22 -5.73 9.02
C GLY A 28 13.25 -4.74 9.65
N LYS A 29 12.45 -4.00 8.87
CA LYS A 29 11.46 -3.07 9.41
C LYS A 29 10.24 -3.80 9.97
N VAL A 30 9.75 -3.35 11.12
CA VAL A 30 8.44 -3.75 11.64
C VAL A 30 7.37 -2.98 10.89
N VAL A 31 6.45 -3.70 10.27
CA VAL A 31 5.35 -3.14 9.49
C VAL A 31 4.05 -3.85 9.86
N ARG A 32 2.89 -3.23 9.58
CA ARG A 32 1.62 -3.91 9.72
C ARG A 32 1.41 -4.97 8.63
N LYS A 33 0.79 -6.09 9.00
CA LYS A 33 0.43 -7.19 8.09
C LYS A 33 -0.59 -6.75 7.04
N ASP A 34 -1.58 -5.97 7.45
CA ASP A 34 -2.65 -5.44 6.60
C ASP A 34 -2.27 -4.19 5.79
N ARG A 35 -0.98 -3.80 5.76
CA ARG A 35 -0.53 -2.57 5.08
C ARG A 35 -0.93 -2.51 3.61
N TRP A 36 -0.99 -3.66 2.93
CA TRP A 36 -1.36 -3.74 1.53
C TRP A 36 -2.85 -3.53 1.33
N GLU A 37 -3.68 -4.16 2.17
CA GLU A 37 -5.13 -3.93 2.21
C GLU A 37 -5.45 -2.46 2.50
N MET A 38 -4.85 -1.89 3.55
CA MET A 38 -4.97 -0.47 3.88
C MET A 38 -4.47 0.44 2.75
N GLY A 39 -3.46 0.01 2.01
CA GLY A 39 -2.97 0.70 0.81
C GLY A 39 -4.04 0.78 -0.27
N ILE A 40 -4.70 -0.34 -0.59
CA ILE A 40 -5.78 -0.36 -1.58
C ILE A 40 -6.96 0.50 -1.14
N HIS A 41 -7.36 0.44 0.13
CA HIS A 41 -8.42 1.33 0.67
C HIS A 41 -8.09 2.82 0.51
N LYS A 42 -6.82 3.21 0.71
CA LYS A 42 -6.37 4.59 0.51
C LYS A 42 -6.41 5.00 -0.95
N ILE A 43 -5.94 4.14 -1.86
CA ILE A 43 -6.00 4.40 -3.31
C ILE A 43 -7.45 4.55 -3.75
N ARG A 44 -8.32 3.63 -3.34
CA ARG A 44 -9.76 3.70 -3.59
C ARG A 44 -10.36 5.03 -3.13
N SER A 45 -10.05 5.46 -1.91
CA SER A 45 -10.51 6.74 -1.36
C SER A 45 -10.02 7.92 -2.20
N ALA A 46 -8.75 7.89 -2.64
CA ALA A 46 -8.17 8.92 -3.51
C ALA A 46 -8.80 8.96 -4.91
N LEU A 47 -9.25 7.82 -5.43
CA LEU A 47 -10.03 7.73 -6.66
C LEU A 47 -11.48 8.23 -6.49
N GLY A 48 -11.91 8.57 -5.28
CA GLY A 48 -13.26 9.04 -4.98
C GLY A 48 -14.32 7.93 -4.93
N ASP A 49 -13.92 6.66 -4.89
CA ASP A 49 -14.86 5.54 -4.87
C ASP A 49 -15.44 5.32 -3.46
N THR A 50 -16.73 5.61 -3.30
CA THR A 50 -17.47 5.54 -2.03
C THR A 50 -18.23 4.23 -1.82
N ARG A 51 -18.17 3.27 -2.77
CA ARG A 51 -18.91 1.99 -2.70
C ARG A 51 -18.53 1.17 -1.46
N ARG A 52 -19.49 0.54 -0.77
CA ARG A 52 -19.19 -0.19 0.48
C ARG A 52 -18.25 -1.39 0.25
N GLU A 53 -18.44 -2.08 -0.86
CA GLU A 53 -17.67 -3.23 -1.31
C GLU A 53 -17.02 -2.91 -2.67
N PHE A 54 -15.88 -3.51 -2.95
CA PHE A 54 -15.12 -3.33 -4.19
C PHE A 54 -14.17 -4.50 -4.39
N GLU A 55 -13.80 -4.74 -5.64
CA GLU A 55 -12.77 -5.72 -6.00
C GLU A 55 -11.47 -5.01 -6.37
N ILE A 56 -10.33 -5.65 -6.09
CA ILE A 56 -9.01 -5.06 -6.39
C ILE A 56 -8.88 -4.75 -7.90
N ASP A 57 -9.41 -5.61 -8.76
CA ASP A 57 -9.36 -5.43 -10.21
C ASP A 57 -10.12 -4.18 -10.67
N GLU A 58 -11.20 -3.79 -10.00
CA GLU A 58 -11.91 -2.54 -10.28
C GLU A 58 -11.02 -1.33 -9.98
N ILE A 59 -10.29 -1.37 -8.86
CA ILE A 59 -9.34 -0.32 -8.47
C ILE A 59 -8.21 -0.23 -9.50
N VAL A 60 -7.65 -1.37 -9.92
CA VAL A 60 -6.60 -1.42 -10.95
C VAL A 60 -7.10 -0.85 -12.27
N CYS A 61 -8.33 -1.19 -12.69
CA CYS A 61 -8.93 -0.65 -13.90
C CYS A 61 -9.13 0.87 -13.81
N ALA A 62 -9.61 1.38 -12.68
CA ALA A 62 -9.78 2.81 -12.45
C ALA A 62 -8.45 3.57 -12.50
N VAL A 63 -7.38 3.01 -11.92
CA VAL A 63 -6.02 3.60 -12.01
C VAL A 63 -5.55 3.65 -13.47
N LYS A 64 -5.71 2.57 -14.24
CA LYS A 64 -5.33 2.57 -15.68
C LYS A 64 -6.11 3.61 -16.48
N ALA A 65 -7.41 3.74 -16.23
CA ALA A 65 -8.24 4.75 -16.87
C ALA A 65 -7.77 6.17 -16.52
N LEU A 66 -7.41 6.43 -15.26
CA LEU A 66 -6.84 7.71 -14.83
C LEU A 66 -5.52 8.01 -15.55
N VAL A 67 -4.59 7.05 -15.59
CA VAL A 67 -3.29 7.21 -16.27
C VAL A 67 -3.48 7.50 -17.76
N ALA A 68 -4.45 6.86 -18.43
CA ALA A 68 -4.75 7.12 -19.84
C ALA A 68 -5.25 8.55 -20.13
N THR A 69 -5.68 9.31 -19.11
CA THR A 69 -6.04 10.74 -19.25
C THR A 69 -4.86 11.69 -19.07
N VAL A 70 -3.74 11.21 -18.53
CA VAL A 70 -2.53 11.99 -18.35
C VAL A 70 -1.79 12.00 -19.68
N PRO A 71 -1.47 13.18 -20.26
CA PRO A 71 -0.66 13.24 -21.47
C PRO A 71 0.73 12.65 -21.18
N PRO A 72 1.35 11.93 -22.14
CA PRO A 72 2.69 11.40 -21.97
C PRO A 72 3.66 12.54 -21.63
N SER A 73 4.55 12.31 -20.66
CA SER A 73 5.63 13.25 -20.40
C SER A 73 6.59 13.21 -21.59
N PRO A 74 7.20 14.34 -22.01
CA PRO A 74 8.25 14.31 -23.03
C PRO A 74 9.47 13.44 -22.65
N ASP A 75 9.57 13.01 -21.39
CA ASP A 75 10.62 12.12 -20.91
C ASP A 75 10.31 10.61 -21.11
N ASP A 76 9.07 10.24 -21.48
CA ASP A 76 8.64 8.85 -21.65
C ASP A 76 9.07 8.23 -23.00
N GLU A 77 9.69 9.01 -23.91
CA GLU A 77 10.10 8.58 -25.26
C GLU A 77 11.51 7.93 -25.32
N THR A 78 12.18 7.66 -24.19
CA THR A 78 13.60 7.25 -24.18
C THR A 78 13.90 5.77 -23.91
N GLU A 79 12.89 4.90 -23.84
CA GLU A 79 13.10 3.45 -23.64
C GLU A 79 12.40 2.60 -24.74
N GLU A 80 12.86 2.73 -25.99
CA GLU A 80 12.73 1.65 -26.98
C GLU A 80 14.13 1.33 -27.55
N GLU A 81 14.73 0.22 -27.08
CA GLU A 81 15.85 -0.50 -27.75
C GLU A 81 15.31 -1.74 -28.47
#